data_AF-A0A318LKV9-F1
#
_entry.id   AF-A0A318LKV9-F1
#
_cell.length_a   1.000
_cell.length_b   1.000
_cell.length_c   1.000
_cell.angle_alpha   90.00
_cell.angle_beta   90.00
_cell.angle_gamma   90.00
#
_symmetry.space_group_name_H-M   'P 1'
#
loop_
_entity.id
_entity.type
_entity.pdbx_description
1 polymer ?
#
loop_
_entity_poly.entity_id
_entity_poly.type
_entity_poly.pdbx_seq_one_letter_code
_entity_poly.pdbx_strand_id
1 'polypeptide(L)'
;MPPPRDQQLLVKAARLYYEEGRSQNEIATTLQVSRSSVSRMLTAARERGIVRIQINDPTGRDMDLEAELTARFGLRDCRVAEIHSADRPLSRVGDLGARWLLENLQAGQQIGVSWGHGLQAVVQHIPDEGGLDVEVLPLVGGLSAVDSAISGEELVRDLAGRVGGRYQRLHAPALLTSKAGRDVLLAEPSVQATLDAARRVQVAIVGIGSVGQGSSAALVKAMNLSAEEQARFDAARPVGDVCARFFDAEGTPLAGPSDDHVLAVSLSDLAAIPTVAGVAAGPEKAGGVLGALRTGVLDVLVCDSSLARALLTRDAR
;
A
#
# COMPACT_ATOMS: atom_id res chain seq x y z
N MET A 1 4.93 -31.92 -30.12
CA MET A 1 4.49 -32.57 -28.86
C MET A 1 5.42 -33.75 -28.61
N PRO A 2 6.08 -33.87 -27.45
CA PRO A 2 6.94 -35.01 -27.16
C PRO A 2 6.10 -36.30 -27.08
N PRO A 3 6.69 -37.48 -27.34
CA PRO A 3 5.97 -38.74 -27.36
C PRO A 3 5.29 -39.07 -26.01
N PRO A 4 4.14 -39.77 -25.99
CA PRO A 4 3.37 -40.09 -24.77
C PRO A 4 4.18 -40.75 -23.64
N ARG A 5 5.23 -41.50 -24.00
CA ARG A 5 6.18 -42.12 -23.06
C ARG A 5 6.97 -41.10 -22.22
N ASP A 6 7.29 -39.94 -22.78
CA ASP A 6 8.06 -38.91 -22.06
C ASP A 6 7.21 -38.28 -20.95
N GLN A 7 5.91 -38.06 -21.20
CA GLN A 7 5.02 -37.48 -20.19
C GLN A 7 4.80 -38.42 -19.00
N GLN A 8 4.69 -39.74 -19.25
CA GLN A 8 4.61 -40.74 -18.18
C GLN A 8 5.88 -40.78 -17.33
N LEU A 9 7.06 -40.64 -17.96
CA LEU A 9 8.34 -40.55 -17.25
C LEU A 9 8.42 -39.29 -16.37
N LEU A 10 7.95 -38.14 -16.86
CA LEU A 10 7.88 -36.90 -16.07
C LEU A 10 6.98 -37.05 -14.84
N VAL A 11 5.77 -37.60 -15.01
CA VAL A 11 4.84 -37.85 -13.89
C VAL A 11 5.46 -38.81 -12.88
N LYS A 12 6.09 -39.90 -13.35
CA LYS A 12 6.71 -40.89 -12.46
C LYS A 12 7.89 -40.32 -11.68
N ALA A 13 8.77 -39.55 -12.32
CA ALA A 13 9.86 -38.87 -11.64
C ALA A 13 9.35 -37.87 -10.60
N ALA A 14 8.29 -37.11 -10.93
CA ALA A 14 7.65 -36.18 -10.01
C ALA A 14 7.05 -36.87 -8.78
N ARG A 15 6.32 -37.98 -8.94
CA ARG A 15 5.76 -38.74 -7.80
C ARG A 15 6.83 -39.28 -6.87
N LEU A 16 7.86 -39.93 -7.42
CA LEU A 16 8.98 -40.45 -6.63
C LEU A 16 9.67 -39.34 -5.81
N TYR A 17 9.74 -38.12 -6.34
CA TYR A 17 10.37 -36.99 -5.65
C TYR A 17 9.45 -36.31 -4.63
N TYR A 18 8.26 -35.89 -5.06
CA TYR A 18 7.37 -35.03 -4.27
C TYR A 18 6.40 -35.80 -3.37
N GLU A 19 5.95 -36.99 -3.77
CA GLU A 19 5.06 -37.84 -2.96
C GLU A 19 5.86 -38.79 -2.06
N GLU A 20 6.93 -39.39 -2.59
CA GLU A 20 7.72 -40.42 -1.89
C GLU A 20 9.01 -39.88 -1.24
N GLY A 21 9.36 -38.60 -1.44
CA GLY A 21 10.52 -37.96 -0.80
C GLY A 21 11.89 -38.52 -1.23
N ARG A 22 11.97 -39.23 -2.36
CA ARG A 22 13.22 -39.87 -2.81
C ARG A 22 14.20 -38.85 -3.36
N SER A 23 15.49 -39.07 -3.11
CA SER A 23 16.54 -38.25 -3.70
C SER A 23 16.64 -38.44 -5.21
N GLN A 24 17.15 -37.44 -5.93
CA GLN A 24 17.35 -37.54 -7.38
C GLN A 24 18.26 -38.71 -7.79
N ASN A 25 19.16 -39.15 -6.91
CA ASN A 25 20.03 -40.32 -7.15
C ASN A 25 19.24 -41.63 -7.08
N GLU A 26 18.36 -41.77 -6.09
CA GLU A 26 17.51 -42.96 -5.96
C GLU A 26 16.52 -43.08 -7.12
N ILE A 27 15.97 -41.95 -7.56
CA ILE A 27 15.10 -41.86 -8.72
C ILE A 27 15.85 -42.24 -10.00
N ALA A 28 17.08 -41.75 -10.16
CA ALA A 28 17.93 -42.06 -11.31
C ALA A 28 18.15 -43.56 -11.45
N THR A 29 18.46 -44.25 -10.34
CA THR A 29 18.60 -45.71 -10.31
C THR A 29 17.30 -46.42 -10.65
N THR A 30 16.16 -45.99 -10.10
CA THR A 30 14.85 -46.61 -10.37
C THR A 30 14.36 -46.43 -11.80
N LEU A 31 14.62 -45.27 -12.40
CA LEU A 31 14.21 -44.97 -13.77
C LEU A 31 15.27 -45.34 -14.81
N GLN A 32 16.42 -45.88 -14.38
CA GLN A 32 17.57 -46.23 -15.22
C GLN A 32 18.04 -45.05 -16.10
N VAL A 33 18.10 -43.86 -15.52
CA VAL A 33 18.57 -42.62 -16.17
C VAL A 33 19.65 -41.95 -15.33
N SER A 34 20.32 -40.93 -15.86
CA SER A 34 21.26 -40.13 -15.06
C SER A 34 20.54 -39.19 -14.08
N ARG A 35 21.20 -38.83 -12.97
CA ARG A 35 20.74 -37.79 -12.04
C ARG A 35 20.42 -36.48 -12.77
N SER A 36 21.24 -36.10 -13.76
CA SER A 36 21.02 -34.90 -14.57
C SER A 36 19.72 -34.98 -15.38
N SER A 37 19.36 -36.16 -15.88
CA SER A 37 18.07 -36.38 -16.55
C SER A 37 16.91 -36.28 -15.58
N VAL A 38 17.03 -36.80 -14.35
CA VAL A 38 16.00 -36.63 -13.31
C VAL A 38 15.77 -35.14 -12.98
N SER A 39 16.85 -34.37 -12.80
CA SER A 39 16.73 -32.92 -12.56
C SER A 39 16.01 -32.21 -13.70
N ARG A 40 16.38 -32.48 -14.97
CA ARG A 40 15.68 -31.95 -16.15
C ARG A 40 14.22 -32.39 -16.22
N MET A 41 13.91 -33.63 -15.84
CA MET A 41 12.54 -34.15 -15.79
C MET A 41 11.70 -33.40 -14.75
N LEU A 42 12.23 -33.15 -13.54
CA LEU A 42 11.51 -32.39 -12.51
C LEU A 42 11.26 -30.94 -12.94
N THR A 43 12.25 -30.29 -13.57
CA THR A 43 12.09 -28.95 -14.16
C THR A 43 11.00 -28.95 -15.24
N ALA A 44 11.08 -29.88 -16.20
CA ALA A 44 10.09 -30.00 -17.28
C ALA A 44 8.68 -30.33 -16.74
N ALA A 45 8.58 -31.08 -15.64
CA ALA A 45 7.29 -31.38 -15.00
C ALA A 45 6.66 -30.11 -14.40
N ARG A 46 7.46 -29.20 -13.83
CA ARG A 46 6.99 -27.88 -13.36
C ARG A 46 6.60 -26.97 -14.52
N GLU A 47 7.47 -26.80 -15.51
CA GLU A 47 7.23 -25.93 -16.68
C GLU A 47 5.99 -26.32 -17.48
N ARG A 48 5.68 -27.62 -17.54
CA ARG A 48 4.50 -28.15 -18.25
C ARG A 48 3.24 -28.21 -17.39
N GLY A 49 3.29 -27.75 -16.14
CA GLY A 49 2.16 -27.78 -15.22
C GLY A 49 1.75 -29.20 -14.76
N ILE A 50 2.60 -30.21 -14.96
CA ILE A 50 2.41 -31.57 -14.42
C ILE A 50 2.53 -31.55 -12.90
N VAL A 51 3.43 -30.72 -12.37
CA VAL A 51 3.58 -30.46 -10.94
C VAL A 51 3.17 -29.02 -10.67
N ARG A 52 2.21 -28.85 -9.76
CA ARG A 52 1.90 -27.56 -9.13
C ARG A 52 2.30 -27.66 -7.66
N ILE A 53 3.20 -26.78 -7.24
CA ILE A 53 3.57 -26.66 -5.84
C ILE A 53 2.68 -25.59 -5.24
N GLN A 54 1.94 -25.94 -4.19
CA GLN A 54 1.18 -24.99 -3.40
C GLN A 54 1.87 -24.84 -2.05
N ILE A 55 2.17 -23.61 -1.67
CA ILE A 55 2.69 -23.28 -0.34
C ILE A 55 1.53 -22.62 0.40
N ASN A 56 1.09 -23.24 1.50
CA ASN A 56 0.11 -22.64 2.38
C ASN A 56 0.86 -21.81 3.42
N ASP A 57 0.85 -20.48 3.25
CA ASP A 57 1.49 -19.55 4.17
C ASP A 57 0.54 -19.22 5.34
N PRO A 58 0.85 -19.61 6.59
CA PRO A 58 0.00 -19.32 7.74
C PRO A 58 -0.08 -17.81 8.06
N THR A 59 0.78 -16.98 7.47
CA THR A 59 0.72 -15.52 7.63
C THR A 59 -0.45 -14.89 6.88
N GLY A 60 -1.08 -15.61 5.93
CA GLY A 60 -2.19 -15.14 5.11
C GLY A 60 -1.79 -14.10 4.07
N ARG A 61 -0.59 -14.26 3.51
CA ARG A 61 0.01 -13.40 2.48
C ARG A 61 0.01 -14.11 1.11
N ASP A 62 -0.27 -13.35 0.06
CA ASP A 62 -0.14 -13.81 -1.33
C ASP A 62 1.25 -13.41 -1.86
N MET A 63 2.27 -14.22 -1.54
CA MET A 63 3.68 -13.95 -1.86
C MET A 63 3.95 -13.85 -3.38
N ASP A 64 3.17 -14.55 -4.20
CA ASP A 64 3.31 -14.48 -5.65
C ASP A 64 2.86 -13.11 -6.17
N LEU A 65 1.72 -12.60 -5.68
CA LEU A 65 1.27 -11.24 -6.00
C LEU A 65 2.20 -10.16 -5.45
N GLU A 66 2.76 -10.36 -4.25
CA GLU A 66 3.76 -9.44 -3.68
C GLU A 66 4.99 -9.32 -4.58
N ALA A 67 5.55 -10.46 -5.01
CA ALA A 67 6.71 -10.48 -5.89
C ALA A 67 6.41 -9.83 -7.26
N GLU A 68 5.23 -10.12 -7.83
CA GLU A 68 4.83 -9.55 -9.12
C GLU A 68 4.63 -8.03 -9.05
N LEU A 69 3.91 -7.53 -8.03
CA LEU A 69 3.71 -6.08 -7.84
C LEU A 69 5.03 -5.35 -7.56
N THR A 70 5.88 -5.93 -6.71
CA THR A 70 7.20 -5.37 -6.40
C THR A 70 8.03 -5.19 -7.66
N ALA A 71 8.13 -6.24 -8.48
CA ALA A 71 8.86 -6.19 -9.74
C ALA A 71 8.23 -5.25 -10.77
N ARG A 72 6.88 -5.21 -10.85
CA ARG A 72 6.15 -4.42 -11.84
C ARG A 72 6.27 -2.92 -11.60
N PHE A 73 6.17 -2.50 -10.34
CA PHE A 73 6.11 -1.08 -9.96
C PHE A 73 7.40 -0.56 -9.31
N GLY A 74 8.43 -1.41 -9.15
CA GLY A 74 9.70 -1.01 -8.56
C GLY A 74 9.61 -0.67 -7.08
N LEU A 75 8.67 -1.29 -6.36
CA LEU A 75 8.51 -1.10 -4.92
C LEU A 75 9.69 -1.72 -4.17
N ARG A 76 9.96 -1.18 -2.97
CA ARG A 76 10.92 -1.75 -2.02
C ARG A 76 10.35 -2.95 -1.28
N ASP A 77 9.06 -2.90 -0.95
CA ASP A 77 8.32 -3.99 -0.32
C ASP A 77 6.85 -3.95 -0.79
N CYS A 78 6.18 -5.09 -0.76
CA CYS A 78 4.75 -5.18 -1.00
C CYS A 78 4.17 -6.26 -0.08
N ARG A 79 3.05 -5.96 0.58
CA ARG A 79 2.34 -6.90 1.46
C ARG A 79 0.93 -7.10 0.91
N VAL A 80 0.61 -8.31 0.46
CA VAL A 80 -0.69 -8.62 -0.14
C VAL A 80 -1.45 -9.58 0.75
N ALA A 81 -2.56 -9.12 1.32
CA ALA A 81 -3.45 -9.96 2.09
C ALA A 81 -4.20 -10.94 1.19
N GLU A 82 -4.06 -12.24 1.47
CA GLU A 82 -4.96 -13.24 0.92
C GLU A 82 -6.36 -13.02 1.52
N ILE A 83 -7.39 -13.02 0.66
CA ILE A 83 -8.78 -12.78 1.04
C ILE A 83 -9.58 -14.03 0.75
N HIS A 84 -10.25 -14.55 1.78
CA HIS A 84 -11.24 -15.60 1.64
C HIS A 84 -12.66 -15.01 1.72
N SER A 85 -13.67 -15.81 1.36
CA SER A 85 -15.06 -15.35 1.19
C SER A 85 -15.70 -14.73 2.45
N ALA A 86 -15.20 -15.06 3.64
CA ALA A 86 -15.71 -14.52 4.91
C ALA A 86 -14.92 -13.29 5.41
N ASP A 87 -13.79 -12.97 4.78
CA ASP A 87 -12.91 -11.90 5.26
C ASP A 87 -13.43 -10.52 4.90
N ARG A 88 -13.11 -9.55 5.76
CA ARG A 88 -13.25 -8.13 5.43
C ARG A 88 -11.89 -7.63 4.92
N PRO A 89 -11.75 -7.28 3.62
CA PRO A 89 -10.46 -6.92 3.03
C PRO A 89 -9.72 -5.84 3.83
N LEU A 90 -10.43 -4.78 4.23
CA LEU A 90 -9.86 -3.68 5.00
C LEU A 90 -9.24 -4.14 6.34
N SER A 91 -9.85 -5.11 7.02
CA SER A 91 -9.32 -5.64 8.28
C SER A 91 -8.04 -6.44 8.08
N ARG A 92 -7.99 -7.28 7.04
CA ARG A 92 -6.81 -8.09 6.69
C ARG A 92 -5.64 -7.20 6.25
N VAL A 93 -5.92 -6.17 5.46
CA VAL A 93 -4.95 -5.14 5.08
C VAL A 93 -4.47 -4.35 6.30
N GLY A 94 -5.37 -4.05 7.24
CA GLY A 94 -5.02 -3.42 8.52
C GLY A 94 -4.03 -4.24 9.34
N ASP A 95 -4.30 -5.54 9.53
CA ASP A 95 -3.41 -6.48 10.22
C ASP A 95 -2.03 -6.56 9.55
N LEU A 96 -1.97 -6.72 8.22
CA LEU A 96 -0.69 -6.72 7.50
C LEU A 96 0.05 -5.38 7.60
N GLY A 97 -0.66 -4.26 7.51
CA GLY A 97 -0.06 -2.93 7.63
C GLY A 97 0.46 -2.66 9.04
N ALA A 98 -0.20 -3.17 10.08
CA ALA A 98 0.27 -3.10 11.47
C ALA A 98 1.57 -3.88 11.65
N ARG A 99 1.62 -5.12 11.15
CA ARG A 99 2.85 -5.94 11.18
C ARG A 99 3.99 -5.28 10.41
N TRP A 100 3.72 -4.82 9.19
CA TRP A 100 4.72 -4.11 8.39
C TRP A 100 5.26 -2.89 9.15
N LEU A 101 4.39 -2.10 9.75
CA LEU A 101 4.80 -0.92 10.50
C LEU A 101 5.70 -1.33 11.68
N LEU A 102 5.27 -2.27 12.53
CA LEU A 102 6.05 -2.75 13.68
C LEU A 102 7.40 -3.37 13.29
N GLU A 103 7.48 -4.07 12.15
CA GLU A 103 8.72 -4.65 11.62
C GLU A 103 9.72 -3.58 11.12
N ASN A 104 9.23 -2.40 10.72
CA ASN A 104 10.05 -1.38 10.05
C ASN A 104 10.31 -0.13 10.91
N LEU A 105 9.71 -0.05 12.11
CA LEU A 105 9.98 1.03 13.05
C LEU A 105 11.20 0.74 13.93
N GLN A 106 11.95 1.79 14.21
CA GLN A 106 13.08 1.78 15.15
C GLN A 106 12.83 2.82 16.26
N ALA A 107 13.36 2.54 17.45
CA ALA A 107 13.33 3.52 18.53
C ALA A 107 14.07 4.83 18.12
N GLY A 108 13.52 5.96 18.53
CA GLY A 108 13.97 7.31 18.19
C GLY A 108 13.49 7.84 16.84
N GLN A 109 12.74 7.05 16.06
CA GLN A 109 12.23 7.49 14.75
C GLN A 109 10.97 8.35 14.85
N GLN A 110 10.82 9.19 13.83
CA GLN A 110 9.63 9.97 13.55
C GLN A 110 8.81 9.32 12.42
N ILE A 111 7.51 9.25 12.62
CA ILE A 111 6.56 8.60 11.71
C ILE A 111 5.52 9.61 11.25
N GLY A 112 5.40 9.79 9.95
CA GLY A 112 4.32 10.55 9.33
C GLY A 112 3.07 9.69 9.14
N VAL A 113 1.90 10.20 9.51
CA VAL A 113 0.62 9.51 9.32
C VAL A 113 -0.37 10.44 8.63
N SER A 114 -1.04 9.95 7.59
CA SER A 114 -2.22 10.64 7.05
C SER A 114 -3.47 10.26 7.86
N TRP A 115 -4.64 10.18 7.24
CA TRP A 115 -5.83 9.60 7.86
C TRP A 115 -6.60 8.71 6.87
N GLY A 116 -7.70 8.12 7.33
CA GLY A 116 -8.63 7.33 6.53
C GLY A 116 -8.82 5.90 7.05
N HIS A 117 -9.86 5.23 6.56
CA HIS A 117 -10.28 3.92 7.06
C HIS A 117 -9.19 2.84 6.97
N GLY A 118 -8.31 2.89 5.96
CA GLY A 118 -7.17 1.98 5.83
C GLY A 118 -6.19 2.12 7.00
N LEU A 119 -5.80 3.36 7.31
CA LEU A 119 -4.88 3.61 8.42
C LEU A 119 -5.55 3.39 9.79
N GLN A 120 -6.83 3.69 9.92
CA GLN A 120 -7.61 3.30 11.12
C GLN A 120 -7.56 1.79 11.34
N ALA A 121 -7.75 1.00 10.29
CA ALA A 121 -7.65 -0.46 10.39
C ALA A 121 -6.24 -0.90 10.79
N VAL A 122 -5.18 -0.25 10.27
CA VAL A 122 -3.79 -0.50 10.70
C VAL A 122 -3.63 -0.25 12.19
N VAL A 123 -3.98 0.95 12.67
CA VAL A 123 -3.80 1.33 14.08
C VAL A 123 -4.58 0.40 15.02
N GLN A 124 -5.80 0.00 14.64
CA GLN A 124 -6.62 -0.92 15.43
C GLN A 124 -6.01 -2.32 15.61
N HIS A 125 -5.14 -2.76 14.69
CA HIS A 125 -4.46 -4.06 14.78
C HIS A 125 -3.09 -3.99 15.45
N ILE A 126 -2.60 -2.80 15.82
CA ILE A 126 -1.37 -2.67 16.60
C ILE A 126 -1.67 -3.09 18.04
N PRO A 127 -0.93 -4.07 18.60
CA PRO A 127 -1.06 -4.48 20.00
C PRO A 127 -0.78 -3.32 20.94
N ASP A 128 -1.53 -3.24 22.04
CA ASP A 128 -1.33 -2.24 23.10
C ASP A 128 -0.24 -2.72 24.08
N GLU A 129 0.95 -2.97 23.54
CA GLU A 129 2.11 -3.50 24.27
C GLU A 129 3.18 -2.43 24.50
N GLY A 130 3.12 -1.31 23.75
CA GLY A 130 4.05 -0.19 23.86
C GLY A 130 5.51 -0.53 23.53
N GLY A 131 6.43 0.34 23.93
CA GLY A 131 7.87 0.05 23.94
C GLY A 131 8.67 0.52 22.72
N LEU A 132 8.02 1.09 21.72
CA LEU A 132 8.68 1.77 20.60
C LEU A 132 8.70 3.28 20.91
N ASP A 133 9.85 3.80 21.37
CA ASP A 133 10.07 5.23 21.61
C ASP A 133 10.08 6.01 20.28
N VAL A 134 8.91 6.20 19.67
CA VAL A 134 8.72 6.90 18.39
C VAL A 134 7.92 8.17 18.58
N GLU A 135 8.06 9.11 17.65
CA GLU A 135 7.23 10.31 17.58
C GLU A 135 6.34 10.27 16.33
N VAL A 136 5.03 10.40 16.52
CA VAL A 136 4.03 10.35 15.45
C VAL A 136 3.62 11.76 15.05
N LEU A 137 3.69 12.08 13.77
CA LEU A 137 3.39 13.39 13.20
C LEU A 137 2.29 13.29 12.12
N PRO A 138 1.34 14.23 12.11
CA PRO A 138 0.35 14.32 11.03
C PRO A 138 0.99 14.84 9.74
N LEU A 139 0.71 14.16 8.61
CA LEU A 139 1.14 14.59 7.27
C LEU A 139 0.16 15.59 6.62
N VAL A 140 -1.05 15.71 7.16
CA VAL A 140 -2.15 16.51 6.62
C VAL A 140 -2.98 17.03 7.79
N GLY A 141 -3.57 18.22 7.62
CA GLY A 141 -4.46 18.81 8.61
C GLY A 141 -5.64 17.91 8.97
N GLY A 142 -6.39 18.31 10.00
CA GLY A 142 -7.55 17.57 10.47
C GLY A 142 -8.67 17.53 9.43
N LEU A 143 -9.27 16.37 9.20
CA LEU A 143 -10.43 16.22 8.33
C LEU A 143 -11.73 16.33 9.14
N SER A 144 -12.28 17.53 9.25
CA SER A 144 -13.57 17.76 9.91
C SER A 144 -14.78 17.57 8.98
N ALA A 145 -14.56 17.46 7.67
CA ALA A 145 -15.62 17.48 6.65
C ALA A 145 -16.24 16.10 6.35
N VAL A 146 -15.76 15.03 6.98
CA VAL A 146 -16.23 13.65 6.76
C VAL A 146 -16.67 13.05 8.08
N ASP A 147 -17.99 13.04 8.31
CA ASP A 147 -18.64 12.61 9.57
C ASP A 147 -18.34 11.16 10.00
N SER A 148 -17.80 10.31 9.12
CA SER A 148 -17.68 8.86 9.36
C SER A 148 -16.26 8.34 9.61
N ALA A 149 -15.22 9.18 9.47
CA ALA A 149 -13.83 8.77 9.70
C ALA A 149 -13.31 9.28 11.05
N ILE A 150 -12.51 8.47 11.75
CA ILE A 150 -11.72 8.96 12.90
C ILE A 150 -10.90 10.17 12.41
N SER A 151 -10.96 11.26 13.17
CA SER A 151 -10.22 12.47 12.80
C SER A 151 -8.72 12.17 12.75
N GLY A 152 -7.97 12.81 11.83
CA GLY A 152 -6.53 12.56 11.70
C GLY A 152 -5.76 12.75 13.01
N GLU A 153 -6.21 13.68 13.86
CA GLU A 153 -5.63 13.91 15.19
C GLU A 153 -5.82 12.71 16.13
N GLU A 154 -7.00 12.10 16.12
CA GLU A 154 -7.29 10.93 16.93
C GLU A 154 -6.49 9.71 16.48
N LEU A 155 -6.29 9.54 15.16
CA LEU A 155 -5.49 8.46 14.62
C LEU A 155 -4.02 8.58 15.02
N VAL A 156 -3.45 9.79 14.92
CA VAL A 156 -2.08 10.09 15.36
C VAL A 156 -1.90 9.80 16.86
N ARG A 157 -2.88 10.22 17.68
CA ARG A 157 -2.88 9.97 19.12
C ARG A 157 -2.99 8.48 19.46
N ASP A 158 -3.90 7.75 18.80
CA ASP A 158 -4.12 6.31 19.03
C ASP A 158 -2.89 5.50 18.64
N LEU A 159 -2.28 5.80 17.48
CA LEU A 159 -1.03 5.17 17.09
C LEU A 159 0.07 5.40 18.12
N ALA A 160 0.29 6.65 18.54
CA ALA A 160 1.30 6.98 19.53
C ALA A 160 1.07 6.28 20.87
N GLY A 161 -0.18 6.16 21.31
CA GLY A 161 -0.55 5.42 22.52
C GLY A 161 -0.14 3.95 22.43
N ARG A 162 -0.54 3.26 21.36
CA ARG A 162 -0.30 1.81 21.17
C ARG A 162 1.17 1.45 21.03
N VAL A 163 1.94 2.29 20.35
CA VAL A 163 3.40 2.07 20.20
C VAL A 163 4.19 2.54 21.43
N GLY A 164 3.55 3.22 22.40
CA GLY A 164 4.22 3.77 23.59
C GLY A 164 5.07 5.01 23.30
N GLY A 165 4.76 5.72 22.21
CA GLY A 165 5.48 6.89 21.72
C GLY A 165 4.84 8.22 22.11
N ARG A 166 5.31 9.29 21.48
CA ARG A 166 4.78 10.65 21.58
C ARG A 166 4.15 11.08 20.27
N TYR A 167 3.41 12.19 20.26
CA TYR A 167 2.85 12.74 19.02
C TYR A 167 2.81 14.25 19.00
N GLN A 168 2.80 14.81 17.79
CA GLN A 168 2.51 16.21 17.52
C GLN A 168 1.09 16.38 16.98
N ARG A 169 0.57 17.61 17.12
CA ARG A 169 -0.73 17.98 16.55
C ARG A 169 -0.52 19.06 15.51
N LEU A 170 -1.28 18.97 14.43
CA LEU A 170 -1.38 20.02 13.42
C LEU A 170 -2.71 20.73 13.60
N HIS A 171 -2.68 21.87 14.29
CA HIS A 171 -3.86 22.66 14.66
C HIS A 171 -4.42 23.45 13.47
N ALA A 172 -4.73 22.76 12.38
CA ALA A 172 -5.29 23.34 11.17
C ALA A 172 -6.16 22.31 10.43
N PRO A 173 -7.24 22.73 9.74
CA PRO A 173 -8.00 21.85 8.88
C PRO A 173 -7.17 21.41 7.66
N ALA A 174 -7.46 20.22 7.15
CA ALA A 174 -6.86 19.71 5.91
C ALA A 174 -7.24 20.56 4.70
N LEU A 175 -8.50 21.02 4.68
CA LEU A 175 -9.13 21.65 3.52
C LEU A 175 -9.62 23.04 3.88
N LEU A 176 -9.29 24.00 3.03
CA LEU A 176 -9.68 25.39 3.13
C LEU A 176 -10.55 25.76 1.95
N THR A 177 -11.43 26.74 2.13
CA THR A 177 -12.33 27.23 1.07
C THR A 177 -11.69 28.27 0.17
N SER A 178 -10.47 28.73 0.49
CA SER A 178 -9.73 29.69 -0.33
C SER A 178 -8.22 29.57 -0.13
N LYS A 179 -7.48 29.91 -1.19
CA LYS A 179 -6.03 30.06 -1.18
C LYS A 179 -5.53 30.99 -0.07
N ALA A 180 -6.15 32.16 0.06
CA ALA A 180 -5.75 33.15 1.06
C ALA A 180 -5.87 32.60 2.49
N GLY A 181 -6.95 31.87 2.81
CA GLY A 181 -7.10 31.22 4.11
C GLY A 181 -6.06 30.14 4.37
N ARG A 182 -5.74 29.34 3.34
CA ARG A 182 -4.65 28.35 3.40
C ARG A 182 -3.31 29.02 3.66
N ASP A 183 -2.98 30.08 2.92
CA ASP A 183 -1.70 30.77 3.03
C ASP A 183 -1.52 31.44 4.40
N VAL A 184 -2.59 32.00 4.99
CA VAL A 184 -2.57 32.55 6.36
C VAL A 184 -2.24 31.47 7.39
N LEU A 185 -2.93 30.32 7.36
CA LEU A 185 -2.64 29.23 8.29
C LEU A 185 -1.27 28.61 8.05
N LEU A 186 -0.83 28.51 6.79
CA LEU A 186 0.49 28.02 6.46
C LEU A 186 1.61 28.99 6.90
N ALA A 187 1.30 30.27 7.11
CA ALA A 187 2.24 31.26 7.64
C ALA A 187 2.33 31.25 9.17
N GLU A 188 1.39 30.60 9.87
CA GLU A 188 1.38 30.50 11.32
C GLU A 188 2.57 29.64 11.81
N PRO A 189 3.45 30.14 12.69
CA PRO A 189 4.66 29.42 13.10
C PRO A 189 4.41 28.02 13.67
N SER A 190 3.32 27.82 14.41
CA SER A 190 2.97 26.51 14.97
C SER A 190 2.64 25.48 13.88
N VAL A 191 1.93 25.90 12.83
CA VAL A 191 1.59 25.07 11.66
C VAL A 191 2.85 24.75 10.85
N GLN A 192 3.69 25.76 10.61
CA GLN A 192 4.96 25.57 9.88
C GLN A 192 5.86 24.58 10.60
N ALA A 193 6.05 24.73 11.91
CA ALA A 193 6.92 23.86 12.69
C ALA A 193 6.48 22.39 12.60
N THR A 194 5.18 22.11 12.70
CA THR A 194 4.67 20.73 12.59
C THR A 194 4.82 20.18 11.18
N LEU A 195 4.53 20.95 10.13
CA LEU A 195 4.71 20.48 8.75
C LEU A 195 6.20 20.28 8.41
N ASP A 196 7.08 21.16 8.86
CA ASP A 196 8.53 21.03 8.67
C ASP A 196 9.09 19.79 9.35
N ALA A 197 8.57 19.44 10.53
CA ALA A 197 8.91 18.19 11.21
C ALA A 197 8.34 16.98 10.43
N ALA A 198 7.09 17.06 9.97
CA ALA A 198 6.44 16.00 9.20
C ALA A 198 7.17 15.70 7.87
N ARG A 199 7.80 16.69 7.24
CA ARG A 199 8.64 16.50 6.03
C ARG A 199 9.93 15.71 6.29
N ARG A 200 10.37 15.59 7.55
CA ARG A 200 11.66 14.98 7.92
C ARG A 200 11.53 13.61 8.57
N VAL A 201 10.30 13.10 8.66
CA VAL A 201 10.01 11.75 9.17
C VAL A 201 10.81 10.72 8.38
N GLN A 202 11.13 9.59 9.03
CA GLN A 202 11.88 8.52 8.37
C GLN A 202 10.96 7.51 7.70
N VAL A 203 9.74 7.37 8.24
CA VAL A 203 8.69 6.50 7.72
C VAL A 203 7.40 7.30 7.62
N ALA A 204 6.68 7.17 6.51
CA ALA A 204 5.33 7.67 6.34
C ALA A 204 4.38 6.50 6.05
N ILE A 205 3.22 6.50 6.69
CA ILE A 205 2.12 5.60 6.35
C ILE A 205 0.92 6.42 5.89
N VAL A 206 0.47 6.17 4.65
CA VAL A 206 -0.54 6.98 3.97
C VAL A 206 -1.68 6.14 3.45
N GLY A 207 -2.90 6.64 3.57
CA GLY A 207 -4.06 6.07 2.89
C GLY A 207 -4.11 6.54 1.44
N ILE A 208 -4.52 5.67 0.52
CA ILE A 208 -4.68 6.04 -0.90
C ILE A 208 -6.17 6.20 -1.24
N GLY A 209 -6.51 7.39 -1.74
CA GLY A 209 -7.83 7.75 -2.25
C GLY A 209 -8.02 7.38 -3.71
N SER A 210 -9.27 7.23 -4.14
CA SER A 210 -9.63 7.04 -5.55
C SER A 210 -10.83 7.95 -5.83
N VAL A 211 -10.74 8.76 -6.88
CA VAL A 211 -11.78 9.75 -7.20
C VAL A 211 -13.11 9.07 -7.46
N GLY A 212 -14.18 9.66 -6.94
CA GLY A 212 -15.54 9.10 -7.01
C GLY A 212 -15.81 7.96 -6.03
N GLN A 213 -14.85 7.58 -5.18
CA GLN A 213 -15.00 6.53 -4.17
C GLN A 213 -14.69 7.06 -2.77
N GLY A 214 -15.47 6.61 -1.78
CA GLY A 214 -15.22 6.88 -0.36
C GLY A 214 -14.98 8.36 -0.03
N SER A 215 -13.92 8.63 0.73
CA SER A 215 -13.61 9.97 1.24
C SER A 215 -13.21 10.97 0.17
N SER A 216 -12.60 10.56 -0.95
CA SER A 216 -12.06 11.47 -1.98
C SER A 216 -13.14 12.38 -2.58
N ALA A 217 -14.36 11.87 -2.77
CA ALA A 217 -15.50 12.66 -3.24
C ALA A 217 -15.91 13.75 -2.23
N ALA A 218 -15.84 13.44 -0.93
CA ALA A 218 -16.12 14.40 0.12
C ALA A 218 -15.04 15.48 0.23
N LEU A 219 -13.76 15.15 -0.06
CA LEU A 219 -12.68 16.13 -0.09
C LEU A 219 -12.92 17.22 -1.14
N VAL A 220 -13.27 16.81 -2.37
CA VAL A 220 -13.54 17.77 -3.46
C VAL A 220 -14.69 18.70 -3.10
N LYS A 221 -15.77 18.15 -2.55
CA LYS A 221 -16.92 18.95 -2.07
C LYS A 221 -16.50 19.93 -0.96
N ALA A 222 -15.66 19.50 -0.03
CA ALA A 222 -15.23 20.30 1.12
C ALA A 222 -14.27 21.45 0.75
N MET A 223 -13.55 21.36 -0.38
CA MET A 223 -12.75 22.48 -0.89
C MET A 223 -13.62 23.67 -1.36
N ASN A 224 -14.92 23.43 -1.61
CA ASN A 224 -15.87 24.45 -2.06
C ASN A 224 -15.37 25.24 -3.27
N LEU A 225 -14.91 24.52 -4.29
CA LEU A 225 -14.33 25.08 -5.51
C LEU A 225 -15.34 25.97 -6.24
N SER A 226 -14.85 27.10 -6.77
CA SER A 226 -15.60 27.89 -7.74
C SER A 226 -15.88 27.08 -9.02
N ALA A 227 -16.84 27.53 -9.82
CA ALA A 227 -17.16 26.85 -11.08
C ALA A 227 -15.94 26.74 -12.03
N GLU A 228 -15.07 27.75 -12.01
CA GLU A 228 -13.84 27.74 -12.81
C GLU A 228 -12.81 26.74 -12.28
N GLU A 229 -12.60 26.71 -10.95
CA GLU A 229 -11.70 25.75 -10.31
C GLU A 229 -12.19 24.31 -10.50
N GLN A 230 -13.50 24.07 -10.38
CA GLN A 230 -14.10 22.76 -10.62
C GLN A 230 -13.89 22.33 -12.08
N ALA A 231 -14.13 23.22 -13.06
CA ALA A 231 -13.89 22.90 -14.46
C ALA A 231 -12.43 22.55 -14.75
N ARG A 232 -11.47 23.26 -14.12
CA ARG A 232 -10.04 22.92 -14.22
C ARG A 232 -9.71 21.57 -13.57
N PHE A 233 -10.27 21.31 -12.39
CA PHE A 233 -10.11 20.03 -11.68
C PHE A 233 -10.62 18.85 -12.53
N ASP A 234 -11.82 18.97 -13.08
CA ASP A 234 -12.42 17.92 -13.90
C ASP A 234 -11.66 17.70 -15.21
N ALA A 235 -11.19 18.79 -15.84
CA ALA A 235 -10.40 18.72 -17.08
C ALA A 235 -9.06 17.99 -16.88
N ALA A 236 -8.48 18.06 -15.67
CA ALA A 236 -7.27 17.34 -15.32
C ALA A 236 -7.49 15.84 -15.06
N ARG A 237 -8.74 15.37 -15.02
CA ARG A 237 -9.13 13.95 -14.89
C ARG A 237 -8.40 13.23 -13.74
N PRO A 238 -8.55 13.70 -12.49
CA PRO A 238 -7.89 13.08 -11.36
C PRO A 238 -8.40 11.66 -11.14
N VAL A 239 -7.50 10.78 -10.74
CA VAL A 239 -7.83 9.36 -10.49
C VAL A 239 -7.76 9.00 -9.01
N GLY A 240 -6.98 9.72 -8.23
CA GLY A 240 -6.81 9.48 -6.79
C GLY A 240 -6.13 10.63 -6.07
N ASP A 241 -5.90 10.41 -4.78
CA ASP A 241 -5.22 11.35 -3.90
C ASP A 241 -4.43 10.62 -2.81
N VAL A 242 -3.38 11.28 -2.31
CA VAL A 242 -2.63 10.91 -1.10
C VAL A 242 -2.49 12.18 -0.27
N CYS A 243 -2.85 12.14 1.01
CA CYS A 243 -2.89 13.33 1.88
C CYS A 243 -3.72 14.49 1.28
N ALA A 244 -4.81 14.17 0.57
CA ALA A 244 -5.61 15.12 -0.21
C ALA A 244 -4.86 15.84 -1.35
N ARG A 245 -3.65 15.41 -1.72
CA ARG A 245 -2.96 15.84 -2.92
C ARG A 245 -3.39 14.94 -4.09
N PHE A 246 -4.15 15.51 -5.03
CA PHE A 246 -4.68 14.78 -6.17
C PHE A 246 -3.66 14.63 -7.29
N PHE A 247 -3.78 13.54 -8.06
CA PHE A 247 -2.97 13.24 -9.24
C PHE A 247 -3.81 12.58 -10.36
N ASP A 248 -3.31 12.68 -11.59
CA ASP A 248 -3.92 12.07 -12.77
C ASP A 248 -3.49 10.60 -12.97
N ALA A 249 -3.95 9.98 -14.07
CA ALA A 249 -3.67 8.58 -14.39
C ALA A 249 -2.18 8.30 -14.66
N GLU A 250 -1.42 9.32 -15.02
CA GLU A 250 0.01 9.28 -15.28
C GLU A 250 0.83 9.54 -14.01
N GLY A 251 0.17 9.82 -12.88
CA GLY A 251 0.83 10.16 -11.61
C GLY A 251 1.29 11.61 -11.55
N THR A 252 0.83 12.46 -12.46
CA THR A 252 1.16 13.90 -12.46
C THR A 252 0.35 14.60 -11.38
N PRO A 253 0.98 15.40 -10.48
CA PRO A 253 0.27 16.21 -9.50
C PRO A 253 -0.71 17.19 -10.18
N LEU A 254 -1.92 17.30 -9.64
CA LEU A 254 -2.88 18.32 -10.08
C LEU A 254 -2.58 19.66 -9.40
N ALA A 255 -2.01 20.59 -10.17
CA ALA A 255 -1.83 21.97 -9.73
C ALA A 255 -3.18 22.72 -9.58
N GLY A 256 -3.21 23.75 -8.74
CA GLY A 256 -4.39 24.58 -8.51
C GLY A 256 -5.18 24.11 -7.28
N PRO A 257 -6.40 23.56 -7.40
CA PRO A 257 -7.25 23.21 -6.24
C PRO A 257 -6.53 22.42 -5.13
N SER A 258 -5.76 21.39 -5.49
CA SER A 258 -4.98 20.61 -4.53
C SER A 258 -3.94 21.45 -3.81
N ASP A 259 -3.30 22.41 -4.46
CA ASP A 259 -2.26 23.23 -3.86
C ASP A 259 -2.85 24.39 -3.07
N ASP A 260 -3.88 25.02 -3.62
CA ASP A 260 -4.48 26.23 -3.09
C ASP A 260 -5.34 25.97 -1.87
N HIS A 261 -5.98 24.81 -1.77
CA HIS A 261 -6.95 24.51 -0.72
C HIS A 261 -6.45 23.52 0.34
N VAL A 262 -5.35 22.82 0.10
CA VAL A 262 -4.91 21.72 0.99
C VAL A 262 -3.72 22.12 1.84
N LEU A 263 -3.87 21.92 3.15
CA LEU A 263 -2.83 22.08 4.16
C LEU A 263 -2.29 20.70 4.56
N ALA A 264 -1.24 20.28 3.86
CA ALA A 264 -0.57 19.00 4.01
C ALA A 264 0.88 19.09 3.50
N VAL A 265 1.67 18.05 3.73
CA VAL A 265 2.89 17.82 2.95
C VAL A 265 2.56 17.71 1.44
N SER A 266 3.49 18.11 0.58
CA SER A 266 3.35 17.97 -0.86
C SER A 266 3.72 16.56 -1.34
N LEU A 267 3.40 16.20 -2.59
CA LEU A 267 3.87 14.93 -3.18
C LEU A 267 5.40 14.90 -3.30
N SER A 268 6.04 16.05 -3.54
CA SER A 268 7.51 16.16 -3.52
C SER A 268 8.10 15.99 -2.12
N ASP A 269 7.41 16.47 -1.08
CA ASP A 269 7.82 16.23 0.31
C ASP A 269 7.73 14.73 0.63
N LEU A 270 6.63 14.07 0.23
CA LEU A 270 6.48 12.62 0.40
C LEU A 270 7.57 11.83 -0.32
N ALA A 271 7.89 12.19 -1.57
CA ALA A 271 8.96 11.54 -2.33
C ALA A 271 10.35 11.69 -1.69
N ALA A 272 10.55 12.68 -0.82
CA ALA A 272 11.81 12.88 -0.08
C ALA A 272 11.89 12.08 1.22
N ILE A 273 10.76 11.53 1.70
CA ILE A 273 10.72 10.70 2.90
C ILE A 273 11.40 9.36 2.59
N PRO A 274 12.31 8.85 3.45
CA PRO A 274 13.05 7.62 3.16
C PRO A 274 12.20 6.38 2.94
N THR A 275 11.01 6.29 3.54
CA THR A 275 10.08 5.16 3.33
C THR A 275 8.64 5.64 3.37
N VAL A 276 7.90 5.50 2.27
CA VAL A 276 6.46 5.80 2.23
C VAL A 276 5.67 4.52 1.94
N ALA A 277 4.85 4.10 2.91
CA ALA A 277 3.93 2.97 2.77
C ALA A 277 2.51 3.44 2.49
N GLY A 278 2.00 3.06 1.31
CA GLY A 278 0.62 3.24 0.92
C GLY A 278 -0.26 2.07 1.37
N VAL A 279 -1.41 2.38 1.97
CA VAL A 279 -2.39 1.40 2.44
C VAL A 279 -3.70 1.59 1.68
N ALA A 280 -4.16 0.54 1.01
CA ALA A 280 -5.44 0.53 0.30
C ALA A 280 -6.04 -0.88 0.25
N ALA A 281 -7.36 -0.96 0.25
CA ALA A 281 -8.08 -2.24 0.14
C ALA A 281 -9.28 -2.08 -0.80
N GLY A 282 -9.60 -3.13 -1.53
CA GLY A 282 -10.74 -3.23 -2.45
C GLY A 282 -10.38 -2.94 -3.91
N PRO A 283 -10.88 -3.73 -4.88
CA PRO A 283 -10.57 -3.55 -6.31
C PRO A 283 -11.10 -2.23 -6.89
N GLU A 284 -12.07 -1.58 -6.25
CA GLU A 284 -12.59 -0.27 -6.61
C GLU A 284 -11.56 0.85 -6.46
N LYS A 285 -10.53 0.65 -5.62
CA LYS A 285 -9.44 1.61 -5.40
C LYS A 285 -8.34 1.55 -6.46
N ALA A 286 -8.39 0.58 -7.37
CA ALA A 286 -7.28 0.31 -8.30
C ALA A 286 -6.93 1.49 -9.20
N GLY A 287 -7.89 2.34 -9.58
CA GLY A 287 -7.60 3.54 -10.39
C GLY A 287 -6.70 4.53 -9.65
N GLY A 288 -7.09 4.91 -8.43
CA GLY A 288 -6.30 5.80 -7.58
C GLY A 288 -4.97 5.20 -7.13
N VAL A 289 -4.94 3.90 -6.81
CA VAL A 289 -3.69 3.22 -6.43
C VAL A 289 -2.72 3.12 -7.60
N LEU A 290 -3.19 2.85 -8.82
CA LEU A 290 -2.33 2.84 -10.00
C LEU A 290 -1.74 4.24 -10.28
N GLY A 291 -2.56 5.29 -10.17
CA GLY A 291 -2.07 6.67 -10.25
C GLY A 291 -1.01 6.96 -9.18
N ALA A 292 -1.26 6.56 -7.93
CA ALA A 292 -0.34 6.75 -6.80
C ALA A 292 1.01 6.05 -7.04
N LEU A 293 1.01 4.81 -7.53
CA LEU A 293 2.23 4.09 -7.89
C LEU A 293 3.03 4.83 -8.97
N ARG A 294 2.35 5.47 -9.94
CA ARG A 294 3.01 6.22 -11.02
C ARG A 294 3.57 7.57 -10.59
N THR A 295 3.10 8.14 -9.48
CA THR A 295 3.71 9.35 -8.90
C THR A 295 5.15 9.12 -8.43
N GLY A 296 5.53 7.87 -8.16
CA GLY A 296 6.83 7.51 -7.59
C GLY A 296 6.98 7.81 -6.10
N VAL A 297 5.92 8.24 -5.40
CA VAL A 297 5.99 8.55 -3.97
C VAL A 297 5.92 7.33 -3.06
N LEU A 298 5.50 6.16 -3.57
CA LEU A 298 5.30 4.96 -2.75
C LEU A 298 6.51 4.04 -2.85
N ASP A 299 7.13 3.74 -1.70
CA ASP A 299 8.14 2.69 -1.57
C ASP A 299 7.52 1.34 -1.25
N VAL A 300 6.39 1.35 -0.54
CA VAL A 300 5.71 0.15 -0.07
C VAL A 300 4.23 0.23 -0.37
N LEU A 301 3.65 -0.90 -0.80
CA LEU A 301 2.20 -1.05 -0.93
C LEU A 301 1.70 -2.17 -0.02
N VAL A 302 0.74 -1.86 0.84
CA VAL A 302 -0.03 -2.83 1.62
C VAL A 302 -1.45 -2.87 1.08
N CYS A 303 -1.84 -4.01 0.51
CA CYS A 303 -3.15 -4.18 -0.12
C CYS A 303 -3.69 -5.60 0.01
N ASP A 304 -4.87 -5.85 -0.55
CA ASP A 304 -5.45 -7.19 -0.65
C ASP A 304 -5.30 -7.79 -2.04
N SER A 305 -5.44 -9.12 -2.12
CA SER A 305 -5.29 -9.89 -3.36
C SER A 305 -6.27 -9.48 -4.47
N SER A 306 -7.46 -8.97 -4.15
CA SER A 306 -8.41 -8.50 -5.17
C SER A 306 -7.96 -7.18 -5.80
N LEU A 307 -7.48 -6.24 -4.97
CA LEU A 307 -6.87 -5.01 -5.45
C LEU A 307 -5.58 -5.28 -6.24
N ALA A 308 -4.69 -6.14 -5.74
CA ALA A 308 -3.46 -6.53 -6.42
C ALA A 308 -3.72 -7.06 -7.84
N ARG A 309 -4.66 -8.01 -8.00
CA ARG A 309 -5.05 -8.53 -9.32
C ARG A 309 -5.65 -7.46 -10.22
N ALA A 310 -6.44 -6.55 -9.66
CA ALA A 310 -7.02 -5.44 -10.40
C ALA A 310 -5.96 -4.45 -10.90
N LEU A 311 -4.88 -4.21 -10.13
CA LEU A 311 -3.75 -3.39 -10.56
C LEU A 311 -3.00 -4.03 -11.73
N LEU A 312 -2.66 -5.32 -11.60
CA LEU A 312 -1.95 -6.06 -12.65
C LEU A 312 -2.76 -6.13 -13.95
N THR A 313 -4.08 -6.26 -13.86
CA THR A 313 -4.97 -6.27 -15.03
C THR A 313 -5.04 -4.89 -15.68
N ARG A 314 -5.13 -3.80 -14.89
CA ARG A 314 -5.26 -2.43 -15.41
C ARG A 314 -3.98 -1.87 -16.00
N ASP A 315 -2.83 -2.30 -15.48
CA ASP A 315 -1.54 -1.89 -15.99
C ASP A 315 -1.06 -2.73 -17.19
N ALA A 316 -1.87 -3.66 -17.69
CA ALA A 316 -1.55 -4.46 -18.86
C ALA A 316 -1.16 -3.55 -20.05
N ARG A 317 0.14 -3.61 -20.40
CA ARG A 317 0.72 -2.98 -21.59
C ARG A 317 0.37 -3.79 -22.82
#